data_AF-A0A2V9LDS0-F1
#
_entry.id   AF-A0A2V9LDS0-F1
#
_cell.length_a   1.000
_cell.length_b   1.000
_cell.length_c   1.000
_cell.angle_alpha   90.00
_cell.angle_beta   90.00
_cell.angle_gamma   90.00
#
_symmetry.space_group_name_H-M   'P 1'
#
loop_
_entity.id
_entity.type
_entity.pdbx_description
1 polymer ?
#
loop_
_entity_poly.entity_id
_entity_poly.type
_entity_poly.pdbx_seq_one_letter_code
_entity_poly.pdbx_strand_id
1 'polypeptide(L)'
;TEKPYWDLERARIGQTRNVPLEVVVNGQPVARREIPADGQTRAVSFPVKIDRSSWVALRILPSSHSNPVFVLVGGKPIRASRASAEWCLKAVDQCWSQKAPKIRAEEMSAAQKSYDHAREVYRALVSECRPD
;
A
#
# COMPACT_ATOMS: atom_id res chain seq x y z
N THR A 1 -1.32 12.29 21.24
CA THR A 1 -2.29 11.35 21.88
C THR A 1 -3.71 11.55 21.40
N GLU A 2 -4.08 12.68 20.79
CA GLU A 2 -5.43 12.86 20.24
C GLU A 2 -5.69 12.00 19.00
N LYS A 3 -6.88 11.40 18.97
CA LYS A 3 -7.48 10.71 17.82
C LYS A 3 -8.54 11.64 17.20
N PRO A 4 -8.81 11.57 15.88
CA PRO A 4 -8.20 10.64 14.92
C PRO A 4 -6.74 11.00 14.57
N TYR A 5 -5.91 9.98 14.32
CA TYR A 5 -4.52 10.20 13.94
C TYR A 5 -4.36 10.76 12.51
N TRP A 6 -5.43 10.65 11.72
CA TRP A 6 -5.49 10.98 10.29
C TRP A 6 -6.16 12.33 10.01
N ASP A 7 -6.28 13.19 11.02
CA ASP A 7 -6.81 14.54 10.81
C ASP A 7 -5.98 15.29 9.75
N LEU A 8 -6.67 15.91 8.78
CA LEU A 8 -6.04 16.65 7.69
C LEU A 8 -5.22 17.84 8.19
N GLU A 9 -5.57 18.42 9.34
CA GLU A 9 -4.79 19.50 9.96
C GLU A 9 -3.36 19.08 10.28
N ARG A 10 -3.13 17.79 10.56
CA ARG A 10 -1.80 17.22 10.84
C ARG A 10 -0.94 17.10 9.59
N ALA A 11 -1.54 17.14 8.41
CA ALA A 11 -0.85 17.13 7.13
C ALA A 11 -0.54 18.55 6.62
N ARG A 12 -0.95 19.61 7.34
CA ARG A 12 -0.70 21.00 6.94
C ARG A 12 0.80 21.31 6.92
N ILE A 13 1.18 22.15 5.97
CA ILE A 13 2.55 22.61 5.80
C ILE A 13 2.72 23.91 6.59
N GLY A 14 3.47 23.84 7.69
CA GLY A 14 3.67 24.96 8.61
C GLY A 14 2.35 25.46 9.17
N GLN A 15 2.13 26.77 9.11
CA GLN A 15 0.90 27.44 9.57
C GLN A 15 -0.14 27.63 8.47
N THR A 16 0.07 27.05 7.28
CA THR A 16 -0.81 27.25 6.13
C THR A 16 -1.94 26.22 6.10
N ARG A 17 -2.93 26.44 5.23
CA ARG A 17 -3.93 25.41 4.87
C ARG A 17 -3.45 24.47 3.77
N ASN A 18 -2.20 24.58 3.31
CA ASN A 18 -1.70 23.73 2.24
C ASN A 18 -1.31 22.36 2.78
N VAL A 19 -1.57 21.32 2.00
CA VAL A 19 -1.21 19.94 2.30
C VAL A 19 -0.40 19.34 1.14
N PRO A 20 0.52 18.40 1.39
CA PRO A 20 1.29 17.74 0.35
C PRO A 20 0.45 16.63 -0.28
N LEU A 21 0.02 16.83 -1.54
CA LEU A 21 -0.55 15.76 -2.35
C LEU A 21 0.58 15.06 -3.11
N GLU A 22 0.80 13.79 -2.80
CA GLU A 22 1.83 12.95 -3.38
C GLU A 22 1.24 11.92 -4.34
N VAL A 23 1.98 11.63 -5.42
CA VAL A 23 1.79 10.39 -6.19
C VAL A 23 2.69 9.33 -5.60
N VAL A 24 2.10 8.22 -5.18
CA VAL A 24 2.80 7.06 -4.64
C VAL A 24 2.79 5.96 -5.69
N VAL A 25 3.97 5.45 -6.05
CA VAL A 25 4.15 4.32 -6.96
C VAL A 25 4.86 3.22 -6.20
N ASN A 26 4.22 2.06 -6.07
CA ASN A 26 4.76 0.90 -5.36
C ASN A 26 5.31 1.23 -3.95
N GLY A 27 4.62 2.11 -3.23
CA GLY A 27 4.95 2.51 -1.86
C GLY A 27 5.89 3.71 -1.75
N GLN A 28 6.47 4.18 -2.85
CA GLN A 28 7.40 5.32 -2.87
C GLN A 28 6.70 6.60 -3.36
N PRO A 29 6.82 7.74 -2.66
CA PRO A 29 6.35 9.02 -3.17
C PRO A 29 7.28 9.48 -4.31
N VAL A 30 6.77 9.54 -5.54
CA VAL A 30 7.57 9.87 -6.74
C VAL A 30 7.30 11.27 -7.29
N ALA A 31 6.20 11.89 -6.89
CA ALA A 31 5.87 13.27 -7.23
C ALA A 31 5.07 13.90 -6.11
N ARG A 32 5.15 15.23 -5.96
CA ARG A 32 4.42 15.99 -4.94
C ARG A 32 3.96 17.33 -5.50
N ARG A 33 2.77 17.76 -5.08
CA ARG A 33 2.26 19.12 -5.27
C ARG A 33 1.60 19.59 -3.98
N GLU A 34 1.77 20.87 -3.67
CA GLU A 34 1.04 21.50 -2.56
C GLU A 34 -0.32 21.97 -3.05
N ILE A 35 -1.37 21.63 -2.31
CA ILE A 35 -2.74 22.03 -2.61
C ILE A 35 -3.40 22.64 -1.37
N PRO A 36 -4.26 23.66 -1.52
CA PRO A 36 -5.02 24.19 -0.41
C PRO A 36 -6.11 23.20 0.02
N ALA A 37 -6.15 22.86 1.31
CA ALA A 37 -7.21 22.06 1.92
C ALA A 37 -8.41 22.95 2.28
N ASP A 38 -9.15 23.38 1.25
CA ASP A 38 -10.25 24.34 1.35
C ASP A 38 -11.62 23.78 0.94
N GLY A 39 -11.70 22.48 0.66
CA GLY A 39 -12.93 21.81 0.27
C GLY A 39 -13.32 21.98 -1.21
N GLN A 40 -12.54 22.71 -2.01
CA GLN A 40 -12.81 22.82 -3.44
C GLN A 40 -12.20 21.64 -4.21
N THR A 41 -12.99 21.10 -5.15
CA THR A 41 -12.52 20.06 -6.08
C THR A 41 -11.58 20.67 -7.12
N ARG A 42 -10.46 20.01 -7.38
CA ARG A 42 -9.45 20.45 -8.36
C ARG A 42 -8.96 19.28 -9.19
N ALA A 43 -8.87 19.48 -10.50
CA ALA A 43 -8.13 18.57 -11.35
C ALA A 43 -6.63 18.68 -11.05
N VAL A 44 -5.96 17.53 -10.93
CA VAL A 44 -4.52 17.43 -10.75
C VAL A 44 -3.95 16.49 -11.80
N SER A 45 -2.74 16.78 -12.27
CA SER A 45 -2.02 15.95 -13.22
C SER A 45 -0.53 15.93 -12.85
N PHE A 46 0.10 14.78 -13.03
CA PHE A 46 1.51 14.56 -12.73
C PHE A 46 2.15 13.79 -13.88
N PRO A 47 3.27 14.27 -14.45
CA PRO A 47 4.06 13.47 -15.37
C PRO A 47 4.85 12.42 -14.58
N VAL A 48 4.35 11.18 -14.53
CA VAL A 48 5.00 10.08 -13.82
C VAL A 48 5.43 9.00 -14.81
N LYS A 49 6.72 8.68 -14.81
CA LYS A 49 7.29 7.59 -15.60
C LYS A 49 6.99 6.25 -14.94
N ILE A 50 6.42 5.31 -15.70
CA ILE A 50 6.08 3.95 -15.25
C ILE A 50 6.78 2.95 -16.17
N ASP A 51 7.91 2.41 -15.73
CA ASP A 51 8.74 1.48 -16.52
C ASP A 51 8.33 0.01 -16.40
N ARG A 52 7.53 -0.31 -15.39
CA ARG A 52 7.07 -1.67 -15.08
C ARG A 52 5.68 -1.63 -14.49
N SER A 53 4.97 -2.74 -14.57
CA SER A 53 3.65 -2.88 -13.97
C SER A 53 3.68 -2.49 -12.50
N SER A 54 2.83 -1.55 -12.13
CA SER A 54 2.86 -0.86 -10.86
C SER A 54 1.46 -0.58 -10.36
N TRP A 55 1.33 -0.42 -9.04
CA TRP A 55 0.17 0.25 -8.47
C TRP A 55 0.51 1.71 -8.17
N VAL A 56 -0.47 2.58 -8.37
CA VAL A 56 -0.34 4.02 -8.19
C VAL A 56 -1.48 4.53 -7.32
N ALA A 57 -1.19 5.38 -6.35
CA ALA A 57 -2.19 6.02 -5.52
C ALA A 57 -1.84 7.50 -5.29
N LEU A 58 -2.86 8.31 -4.99
CA LEU A 58 -2.64 9.65 -4.42
C LEU A 58 -2.64 9.56 -2.90
N ARG A 59 -1.80 10.34 -2.23
CA ARG A 59 -1.67 10.36 -0.77
C ARG A 59 -1.49 11.78 -0.25
N ILE A 60 -2.17 12.09 0.84
CA ILE A 60 -1.83 13.21 1.74
C ILE A 60 -1.40 12.59 3.06
N LEU A 61 -0.10 12.50 3.31
CA LEU A 61 0.43 11.90 4.53
C LEU A 61 0.39 12.94 5.69
N PRO A 62 -0.04 12.59 6.92
CA PRO A 62 -0.51 11.28 7.40
C PRO A 62 -2.06 11.13 7.44
N SER A 63 -2.78 11.82 6.55
CA SER A 63 -4.25 11.90 6.60
C SER A 63 -4.97 10.85 5.74
N SER A 64 -4.76 10.85 4.42
CA SER A 64 -5.62 10.10 3.50
C SER A 64 -4.86 9.61 2.27
N HIS A 65 -5.44 8.62 1.59
CA HIS A 65 -4.99 8.16 0.29
C HIS A 65 -6.18 7.71 -0.56
N SER A 66 -6.01 7.69 -1.88
CA SER A 66 -6.98 7.07 -2.78
C SER A 66 -6.87 5.54 -2.72
N ASN A 67 -7.87 4.85 -3.26
CA ASN A 67 -7.65 3.47 -3.68
C ASN A 67 -6.57 3.44 -4.78
N PRO A 68 -5.73 2.40 -4.82
CA PRO A 68 -4.73 2.28 -5.85
C PRO A 68 -5.39 1.99 -7.21
N VAL A 69 -4.82 2.55 -8.27
CA VAL A 69 -5.05 2.12 -9.64
C VAL A 69 -3.88 1.28 -10.11
N PHE A 70 -4.15 0.27 -10.93
CA PHE A 70 -3.12 -0.64 -11.43
C PHE A 70 -2.79 -0.33 -12.88
N VAL A 71 -1.51 -0.11 -13.15
CA VAL A 71 -0.97 0.14 -14.48
C VAL A 71 -0.15 -1.08 -14.87
N LEU A 72 -0.59 -1.82 -15.89
CA LEU A 72 0.14 -2.97 -16.42
C LEU A 72 0.97 -2.54 -17.63
N VAL A 73 2.27 -2.81 -17.60
CA VAL A 73 3.20 -2.52 -18.70
C VAL A 73 3.48 -3.82 -19.46
N GLY A 74 3.12 -3.84 -20.74
CA GLY A 74 3.30 -5.01 -21.61
C GLY A 74 2.55 -6.25 -21.11
N GLY A 75 1.41 -6.09 -20.44
CA GLY A 75 0.59 -7.19 -19.92
C GLY A 75 1.22 -7.98 -18.76
N LYS A 76 2.39 -7.56 -18.25
CA LYS A 76 3.09 -8.26 -17.16
C LYS A 76 2.42 -7.99 -15.81
N PRO A 77 2.44 -8.93 -14.86
CA PRO A 77 1.89 -8.69 -13.53
C PRO A 77 2.75 -7.72 -12.73
N ILE A 78 2.19 -7.14 -11.66
CA ILE A 78 2.93 -6.26 -10.74
C ILE A 78 3.89 -7.11 -9.90
N ARG A 79 5.20 -6.88 -10.08
CA ARG A 79 6.33 -7.50 -9.36
C ARG A 79 7.35 -6.45 -8.96
N ALA A 80 6.84 -5.39 -8.33
CA ALA A 80 7.55 -4.13 -8.22
C ALA A 80 8.48 -4.01 -7.01
N SER A 81 8.26 -4.78 -5.95
CA SER A 81 9.07 -4.71 -4.73
C SER A 81 9.20 -6.09 -4.09
N ARG A 82 10.45 -6.57 -3.96
CA ARG A 82 10.74 -7.81 -3.23
C ARG A 82 10.50 -7.62 -1.75
N ALA A 83 10.98 -6.50 -1.19
CA ALA A 83 10.82 -6.18 0.22
C ALA A 83 9.33 -6.18 0.65
N SER A 84 8.43 -5.67 -0.19
CA SER A 84 6.98 -5.70 0.10
C SER A 84 6.43 -7.12 0.15
N ALA A 85 6.81 -7.98 -0.80
CA ALA A 85 6.38 -9.38 -0.83
C ALA A 85 6.91 -10.16 0.39
N GLU A 86 8.16 -9.93 0.78
CA GLU A 86 8.75 -10.51 2.00
C GLU A 86 8.04 -10.03 3.27
N TRP A 87 7.69 -8.74 3.32
CA TRP A 87 6.91 -8.18 4.43
C TRP A 87 5.53 -8.83 4.51
N CYS A 88 4.83 -8.99 3.37
CA CYS A 88 3.54 -9.68 3.34
C CYS A 88 3.66 -11.15 3.78
N LEU A 89 4.70 -11.87 3.38
CA LEU A 89 4.96 -13.23 3.85
C LEU A 89 5.11 -13.27 5.39
N LYS A 90 5.94 -12.39 5.94
CA LYS A 90 6.10 -12.25 7.41
C LYS A 90 4.78 -11.88 8.09
N ALA A 91 3.96 -11.03 7.47
CA ALA A 91 2.65 -10.66 7.99
C ALA A 91 1.68 -11.85 8.01
N VAL A 92 1.71 -12.75 7.02
CA VAL A 92 0.92 -14.00 7.05
C VAL A 92 1.33 -14.85 8.25
N ASP A 93 2.62 -15.00 8.51
CA ASP A 93 3.12 -15.77 9.65
C ASP A 93 2.75 -15.13 10.99
N GLN A 94 2.87 -13.80 11.08
CA GLN A 94 2.43 -13.05 12.26
C GLN A 94 0.91 -13.20 12.47
N CYS A 95 0.11 -13.10 11.41
CA CYS A 95 -1.33 -13.31 11.49
C CYS A 95 -1.65 -14.73 11.98
N TRP A 96 -0.96 -15.75 11.45
CA TRP A 96 -1.15 -17.12 11.90
C TRP A 96 -0.85 -17.28 13.40
N SER A 97 0.28 -16.74 13.87
CA SER A 97 0.70 -16.85 15.28
C SER A 97 -0.33 -16.24 16.26
N GLN A 98 -1.02 -15.17 15.83
CA GLN A 98 -2.04 -14.50 16.63
C GLN A 98 -3.44 -15.09 16.50
N LYS A 99 -3.75 -15.72 15.36
CA LYS A 99 -5.10 -16.19 15.03
C LYS A 99 -5.29 -17.68 15.27
N ALA A 100 -4.31 -18.52 14.94
CA ALA A 100 -4.42 -19.98 15.04
C ALA A 100 -4.90 -20.47 16.42
N PRO A 101 -4.42 -19.94 17.56
CA PRO A 101 -4.91 -20.38 18.87
C PRO A 101 -6.40 -20.09 19.14
N LYS A 102 -7.03 -19.23 18.32
CA LYS A 102 -8.43 -18.80 18.44
C LYS A 102 -9.33 -19.42 17.37
N ILE A 103 -8.79 -20.25 16.49
CA ILE A 103 -9.56 -20.93 15.44
C ILE A 103 -10.19 -22.17 16.05
N ARG A 104 -11.47 -22.42 15.72
CA ARG A 104 -12.19 -23.61 16.21
C ARG A 104 -11.53 -24.88 15.69
N ALA A 105 -11.60 -25.96 16.46
CA ALA A 105 -10.91 -27.21 16.12
C ALA A 105 -11.38 -27.76 14.76
N GLU A 106 -12.69 -27.66 14.48
CA GLU A 106 -13.30 -28.09 13.23
C GLU A 106 -12.89 -27.24 12.01
N GLU A 107 -12.44 -26.00 12.21
CA GLU A 107 -12.01 -25.09 11.14
C GLU A 107 -10.49 -25.12 10.91
N MET A 108 -9.72 -25.71 11.83
CA MET A 108 -8.25 -25.64 11.84
C MET A 108 -7.61 -26.14 10.54
N SER A 109 -8.10 -27.26 9.99
CA SER A 109 -7.55 -27.82 8.74
C SER A 109 -7.77 -26.89 7.54
N ALA A 110 -8.98 -26.29 7.42
CA ALA A 110 -9.29 -25.37 6.34
C ALA A 110 -8.51 -24.04 6.48
N ALA A 111 -8.37 -23.55 7.71
CA ALA A 111 -7.56 -22.39 8.01
C ALA A 111 -6.09 -22.64 7.63
N GLN A 112 -5.50 -23.74 8.08
CA GLN A 112 -4.11 -24.08 7.76
C GLN A 112 -3.87 -24.11 6.25
N LYS A 113 -4.73 -24.77 5.47
CA LYS A 113 -4.65 -24.78 4.00
C LYS A 113 -4.66 -23.38 3.39
N SER A 114 -5.51 -22.49 3.91
CA SER A 114 -5.62 -21.11 3.42
C SER A 114 -4.36 -20.29 3.71
N TYR A 115 -3.80 -20.44 4.91
CA TYR A 115 -2.54 -19.77 5.28
C TYR A 115 -1.34 -20.34 4.53
N ASP A 116 -1.28 -21.66 4.31
CA ASP A 116 -0.21 -22.30 3.55
C ASP A 116 -0.25 -21.88 2.07
N HIS A 117 -1.44 -21.81 1.47
CA HIS A 117 -1.61 -21.24 0.14
C HIS A 117 -1.12 -19.79 0.07
N ALA A 118 -1.47 -18.95 1.05
CA ALA A 118 -0.98 -17.58 1.11
C ALA A 118 0.56 -17.50 1.19
N ARG A 119 1.19 -18.39 1.99
CA ARG A 119 2.66 -18.49 2.05
C ARG A 119 3.27 -18.87 0.72
N GLU A 120 2.70 -19.86 0.04
CA GLU A 120 3.15 -20.29 -1.30
C GLU A 120 3.09 -19.14 -2.31
N VAL A 121 1.96 -18.41 -2.34
CA VAL A 121 1.79 -17.25 -3.21
C VAL A 121 2.85 -16.19 -2.91
N TYR A 122 3.04 -15.78 -1.66
CA TYR A 122 4.03 -14.75 -1.34
C TYR A 122 5.48 -15.20 -1.58
N ARG A 123 5.81 -16.48 -1.35
CA ARG A 123 7.13 -17.03 -1.72
C ARG A 123 7.38 -16.96 -3.22
N ALA A 124 6.39 -17.31 -4.04
CA ALA A 124 6.47 -17.17 -5.49
C ALA A 124 6.69 -15.70 -5.87
N LEU A 125 5.91 -14.77 -5.30
CA LEU A 125 6.06 -13.33 -5.54
C LEU A 125 7.46 -12.81 -5.17
N VAL A 126 8.02 -13.23 -4.03
CA VAL A 126 9.39 -12.87 -3.62
C VAL A 126 10.41 -13.32 -4.67
N SER A 127 10.26 -14.52 -5.22
CA SER A 127 11.16 -15.06 -6.24
C SER A 127 11.01 -14.36 -7.61
N GLU A 128 9.80 -13.94 -7.96
CA GLU A 128 9.47 -13.28 -9.22
C GLU A 128 9.81 -11.78 -9.21
N CYS A 129 9.85 -11.16 -8.03
CA CYS A 129 10.31 -9.78 -7.88
C CYS A 129 11.80 -9.66 -8.16
N ARG A 130 12.17 -8.68 -9.00
CA ARG A 130 13.57 -8.29 -9.19
C ARG A 130 14.17 -7.85 -7.84
N PRO A 131 15.47 -8.06 -7.61
CA PRO A 131 16.18 -7.40 -6.51
C PRO A 131 15.97 -5.89 -6.61
N ASP A 132 15.76 -5.25 -5.46
CA ASP A 132 15.53 -3.80 -5.36
C ASP A 132 16.80 -3.02 -5.70
#